data_AF-A0A4Q6FUY6-F1
#
_entry.id   AF-A0A4Q6FUY6-F1
#
_cell.length_a   1.000
_cell.length_b   1.000
_cell.length_c   1.000
_cell.angle_alpha   90.00
_cell.angle_beta   90.00
_cell.angle_gamma   90.00
#
_symmetry.space_group_name_H-M   'P 1'
#
loop_
_entity.id
_entity.type
_entity.pdbx_description
1 polymer ?
#
loop_
_entity_poly.entity_id
_entity_poly.type
_entity_poly.pdbx_seq_one_letter_code
_entity_poly.pdbx_strand_id
1 'polypeptide(L)'
;MKVFIHALITLGLSASVINLSACGGGSSSKDAPAPVSDNQIPSTPPVQVEPLPVQGKVVIPLKDRSTETFCEGLSDFLQNYAATKLPGTSLALVVESAKTCREESSPTNLTYHTQIQITHNQNTLNLAINIIAPFKDSTFTAPTILIDRLATHSSSVFVANETDKVFGDLTTFTSELKTFANLTNAPFKIFDLPTANVYTRLLTHFATGNTRTLIDSPKLRVELAQGVLKVKEIAPGYFSSNQTFLRCANLGCLTDGLTYEMQGLDIVLYSKPYAGPNNTKIKAPFKVRITAAHVN
;
A
#
# COMPACT_ATOMS: atom_id res chain seq x y z
N MET A 1 31.03 -59.59 -5.76
CA MET A 1 29.94 -60.55 -5.45
C MET A 1 28.65 -59.74 -5.36
N LYS A 2 27.76 -59.87 -6.38
CA LYS A 2 26.53 -59.10 -6.71
C LYS A 2 26.73 -57.56 -6.85
N VAL A 3 26.81 -56.85 -7.97
CA VAL A 3 26.39 -56.94 -9.41
C VAL A 3 24.90 -57.11 -9.69
N PHE A 4 24.27 -56.00 -10.12
CA PHE A 4 23.25 -55.83 -11.19
C PHE A 4 23.25 -54.30 -11.49
N ILE A 5 23.64 -53.70 -12.63
CA ILE A 5 23.41 -53.85 -14.08
C ILE A 5 22.03 -53.33 -14.57
N HIS A 6 22.11 -52.18 -15.27
CA HIS A 6 21.28 -51.66 -16.40
C HIS A 6 19.83 -51.22 -16.08
N ALA A 7 19.26 -50.17 -16.70
CA ALA A 7 19.38 -49.80 -18.11
C ALA A 7 19.18 -48.31 -18.41
N LEU A 8 19.74 -47.95 -19.57
CA LEU A 8 19.77 -46.70 -20.31
C LEU A 8 18.79 -46.84 -21.51
N ILE A 9 17.93 -45.86 -21.77
CA ILE A 9 17.20 -45.61 -23.05
C ILE A 9 17.01 -44.08 -23.08
N THR A 10 17.68 -43.22 -23.84
CA THR A 10 17.96 -43.01 -25.28
C THR A 10 16.77 -42.88 -26.24
N LEU A 11 16.73 -41.68 -26.86
CA LEU A 11 16.29 -41.31 -28.21
C LEU A 11 14.82 -40.92 -28.46
N GLY A 12 14.68 -39.76 -29.13
CA GLY A 12 13.44 -39.31 -29.75
C GLY A 12 13.50 -37.89 -30.32
N LEU A 13 14.47 -37.59 -31.20
CA LEU A 13 14.40 -36.46 -32.14
C LEU A 13 13.26 -36.68 -33.15
N SER A 14 12.58 -35.60 -33.54
CA SER A 14 12.03 -35.28 -34.88
C SER A 14 10.81 -34.38 -34.72
N ALA A 15 10.43 -33.50 -35.64
CA ALA A 15 11.06 -32.83 -36.76
C ALA A 15 10.09 -31.69 -37.10
N SER A 16 10.61 -30.52 -37.42
CA SER A 16 9.82 -29.42 -37.99
C SER A 16 9.30 -29.80 -39.37
N VAL A 17 8.06 -29.44 -39.69
CA VAL A 17 7.62 -29.34 -41.09
C VAL A 17 6.89 -28.01 -41.30
N ILE A 18 7.57 -27.15 -42.06
CA ILE A 18 7.08 -25.97 -42.74
C ILE A 18 6.17 -26.45 -43.88
N ASN A 19 5.02 -25.80 -44.09
CA ASN A 19 4.29 -25.95 -45.34
C ASN A 19 4.11 -24.57 -46.00
N LEU A 20 4.83 -24.40 -47.11
CA LEU A 20 4.69 -23.33 -48.08
C LEU A 20 4.00 -23.93 -49.32
N SER A 21 2.95 -23.28 -49.80
CA SER A 21 2.54 -23.40 -51.20
C SER A 21 2.08 -22.04 -51.71
N ALA A 22 2.76 -21.57 -52.76
CA ALA A 22 2.27 -20.60 -53.75
C ALA A 22 1.48 -21.39 -54.83
N CYS A 23 0.68 -20.86 -55.77
CA CYS A 23 0.65 -19.57 -56.45
C CYS A 23 -0.64 -19.49 -57.32
N GLY A 24 -1.05 -18.28 -57.74
CA GLY A 24 -1.97 -18.00 -58.85
C GLY A 24 -3.31 -17.40 -58.40
N GLY A 25 -3.85 -16.30 -58.92
CA GLY A 25 -3.53 -15.45 -60.06
C GLY A 25 -4.86 -14.88 -60.60
N GLY A 26 -4.97 -13.55 -60.80
CA GLY A 26 -5.95 -12.96 -61.73
C GLY A 26 -7.11 -12.11 -61.15
N SER A 27 -6.91 -10.78 -61.24
CA SER A 27 -7.87 -9.76 -61.70
C SER A 27 -9.18 -9.47 -60.93
N SER A 28 -9.29 -8.26 -60.36
CA SER A 28 -10.13 -7.14 -60.87
C SER A 28 -10.58 -6.16 -59.76
N SER A 29 -10.01 -4.94 -59.79
CA SER A 29 -10.65 -3.62 -59.60
C SER A 29 -11.74 -3.40 -58.52
N LYS A 30 -11.44 -2.61 -57.48
CA LYS A 30 -11.99 -1.25 -57.18
C LYS A 30 -11.89 -0.87 -55.68
N ASP A 31 -11.31 0.32 -55.45
CA ASP A 31 -11.60 1.32 -54.41
C ASP A 31 -11.84 0.92 -52.94
N ALA A 32 -10.84 1.25 -52.08
CA ALA A 32 -10.94 2.08 -50.86
C ALA A 32 -9.95 1.62 -49.76
N PRO A 33 -9.19 2.53 -49.09
CA PRO A 33 -8.53 2.20 -47.83
C PRO A 33 -9.58 2.11 -46.71
N ALA A 34 -9.61 0.98 -45.99
CA ALA A 34 -10.41 0.85 -44.78
C ALA A 34 -9.86 1.76 -43.67
N PRO A 35 -10.72 2.37 -42.83
CA PRO A 35 -10.33 3.33 -41.80
C PRO A 35 -9.58 2.64 -40.65
N VAL A 36 -8.59 3.34 -40.10
CA VAL A 36 -7.95 3.00 -38.84
C VAL A 36 -9.00 3.14 -37.74
N SER A 37 -9.35 2.03 -37.08
CA SER A 37 -10.23 2.04 -35.93
C SER A 37 -9.48 2.55 -34.71
N ASP A 38 -9.68 3.82 -34.37
CA ASP A 38 -9.49 4.34 -33.02
C ASP A 38 -10.49 3.64 -32.09
N ASN A 39 -10.00 2.72 -31.26
CA ASN A 39 -10.50 2.41 -29.91
C ASN A 39 -9.83 1.13 -29.38
N GLN A 40 -8.57 1.22 -28.98
CA GLN A 40 -8.06 0.35 -27.92
C GLN A 40 -8.16 1.13 -26.61
N ILE A 41 -9.26 0.90 -25.90
CA ILE A 41 -9.36 1.21 -24.47
C ILE A 41 -8.21 0.47 -23.79
N PRO A 42 -7.31 1.16 -23.05
CA PRO A 42 -6.29 0.48 -22.27
C PRO A 42 -7.01 -0.42 -21.26
N SER A 43 -6.86 -1.74 -21.39
CA SER A 43 -7.41 -2.67 -20.42
C SER A 43 -6.63 -2.49 -19.12
N THR A 44 -7.24 -1.78 -18.16
CA THR A 44 -6.74 -1.71 -16.78
C THR A 44 -6.71 -3.14 -16.21
N PRO A 45 -5.66 -3.54 -15.47
CA PRO A 45 -5.60 -4.87 -14.85
C PRO A 45 -6.85 -5.13 -14.02
N PRO A 46 -7.40 -6.37 -14.00
CA PRO A 46 -8.53 -6.69 -13.15
C PRO A 46 -8.15 -6.46 -11.70
N VAL A 47 -8.84 -5.50 -11.07
CA VAL A 47 -8.74 -5.22 -9.64
C VAL A 47 -9.21 -6.48 -8.91
N GLN A 48 -8.32 -7.11 -8.15
CA GLN A 48 -8.69 -8.26 -7.33
C GLN A 48 -9.59 -7.79 -6.19
N VAL A 49 -10.68 -8.50 -5.94
CA VAL A 49 -11.61 -8.21 -4.85
C VAL A 49 -11.63 -9.44 -3.97
N GLU A 50 -11.28 -9.27 -2.70
CA GLU A 50 -11.23 -10.39 -1.76
C GLU A 50 -12.55 -10.42 -0.96
N PRO A 51 -13.36 -11.48 -1.10
CA PRO A 51 -14.60 -11.61 -0.34
C PRO A 51 -14.29 -11.84 1.13
N LEU A 52 -14.87 -11.02 2.01
CA LEU A 52 -14.69 -11.17 3.45
C LEU A 52 -15.74 -12.12 4.03
N PRO A 53 -15.37 -13.18 4.79
CA PRO A 53 -16.34 -14.01 5.49
C PRO A 53 -17.09 -13.17 6.54
N VAL A 54 -18.42 -13.20 6.49
CA VAL A 54 -19.30 -12.43 7.37
C VAL A 54 -19.46 -13.18 8.70
N GLN A 55 -18.49 -13.03 9.60
CA GLN A 55 -18.61 -13.44 11.00
C GLN A 55 -18.61 -12.19 11.89
N GLY A 56 -19.54 -12.11 12.83
CA GLY A 56 -19.57 -11.03 13.82
C GLY A 56 -18.29 -11.04 14.65
N LYS A 57 -17.61 -9.90 14.71
CA LYS A 57 -16.37 -9.72 15.47
C LYS A 57 -16.56 -8.65 16.54
N VAL A 58 -15.79 -8.76 17.61
CA VAL A 58 -15.71 -7.70 18.61
C VAL A 58 -15.02 -6.49 17.97
N VAL A 59 -15.75 -5.38 17.85
CA VAL A 59 -15.22 -4.13 17.31
C VAL A 59 -14.51 -3.37 18.43
N ILE A 60 -13.19 -3.30 18.35
CA ILE A 60 -12.35 -2.48 19.26
C ILE A 60 -12.20 -1.08 18.65
N PRO A 61 -12.59 0.00 19.36
CA PRO A 61 -12.41 1.38 18.89
C PRO A 61 -10.97 1.71 18.51
N LEU A 62 -10.76 2.58 17.52
CA LEU A 62 -9.39 2.92 17.08
C LEU A 62 -8.54 3.53 18.19
N LYS A 63 -9.14 4.31 19.11
CA LYS A 63 -8.42 4.91 20.25
C LYS A 63 -7.76 3.89 21.18
N ASP A 64 -8.24 2.65 21.17
CA ASP A 64 -7.77 1.58 22.04
C ASP A 64 -6.78 0.65 21.32
N ARG A 65 -6.58 0.84 20.01
CA ARG A 65 -5.67 0.06 19.16
C ARG A 65 -4.31 0.72 19.03
N SER A 66 -3.32 -0.10 18.68
CA SER A 66 -2.04 0.40 18.17
C SER A 66 -2.15 0.74 16.69
N THR A 67 -1.41 1.76 16.28
CA THR A 67 -1.63 2.41 14.98
C THR A 67 -1.29 1.55 13.79
N GLU A 68 -0.32 0.64 13.91
CA GLU A 68 -0.03 -0.36 12.88
C GLU A 68 -1.17 -1.37 12.65
N THR A 69 -2.18 -1.40 13.53
CA THR A 69 -3.35 -2.31 13.45
C THR A 69 -4.63 -1.59 13.04
N PHE A 70 -4.58 -0.31 12.68
CA PHE A 70 -5.77 0.48 12.35
C PHE A 70 -6.47 -0.03 11.08
N CYS A 71 -5.72 -0.44 10.05
CA CYS A 71 -6.31 -1.06 8.84
C CYS A 71 -7.06 -2.36 9.18
N GLU A 72 -6.51 -3.21 10.05
CA GLU A 72 -7.18 -4.42 10.53
C GLU A 72 -8.46 -4.07 11.30
N GLY A 73 -8.38 -3.09 12.22
CA GLY A 73 -9.54 -2.62 12.96
C GLY A 73 -10.64 -2.05 12.07
N LEU A 74 -10.28 -1.32 11.01
CA LEU A 74 -11.24 -0.82 10.03
C LEU A 74 -11.93 -1.97 9.29
N SER A 75 -11.19 -3.00 8.90
CA SER A 75 -11.77 -4.22 8.32
C SER A 75 -12.74 -4.91 9.28
N ASP A 76 -12.38 -5.06 10.56
CA ASP A 76 -13.26 -5.66 11.57
C ASP A 76 -14.56 -4.86 11.75
N PHE A 77 -14.47 -3.53 11.79
CA PHE A 77 -15.64 -2.65 11.86
C PHE A 77 -16.56 -2.86 10.65
N LEU A 78 -16.02 -2.85 9.43
CA LEU A 78 -16.78 -3.00 8.20
C LEU A 78 -17.47 -4.36 8.11
N GLN A 79 -16.76 -5.44 8.47
CA GLN A 79 -17.32 -6.79 8.54
C GLN A 79 -18.47 -6.86 9.55
N ASN A 80 -18.27 -6.32 10.75
CA ASN A 80 -19.29 -6.34 11.78
C ASN A 80 -20.52 -5.49 11.41
N TYR A 81 -20.31 -4.33 10.78
CA TYR A 81 -21.42 -3.49 10.30
C TYR A 81 -22.24 -4.22 9.25
N ALA A 82 -21.60 -4.82 8.24
CA ALA A 82 -22.30 -5.60 7.22
C ALA A 82 -23.06 -6.80 7.83
N ALA A 83 -22.44 -7.55 8.74
CA ALA A 83 -23.03 -8.70 9.40
C ALA A 83 -24.29 -8.36 10.23
N THR A 84 -24.31 -7.18 10.86
CA THR A 84 -25.32 -6.81 11.85
C THR A 84 -26.38 -5.83 11.34
N LYS A 85 -26.05 -5.02 10.33
CA LYS A 85 -26.91 -3.94 9.82
C LYS A 85 -27.37 -4.14 8.38
N LEU A 86 -26.64 -4.93 7.59
CA LEU A 86 -26.89 -5.12 6.15
C LEU A 86 -27.14 -6.60 5.82
N PRO A 87 -28.20 -7.22 6.39
CA PRO A 87 -28.46 -8.65 6.18
C PRO A 87 -28.71 -8.95 4.70
N GLY A 88 -28.19 -10.09 4.24
CA GLY A 88 -28.30 -10.52 2.85
C GLY A 88 -27.33 -9.83 1.88
N THR A 89 -26.52 -8.88 2.35
CA THR A 89 -25.47 -8.26 1.53
C THR A 89 -24.12 -8.96 1.71
N SER A 90 -23.27 -8.89 0.69
CA SER A 90 -21.85 -9.22 0.79
C SER A 90 -21.02 -7.95 0.77
N LEU A 91 -20.03 -7.85 1.66
CA LEU A 91 -19.04 -6.78 1.67
C LEU A 91 -17.67 -7.32 1.27
N ALA A 92 -17.00 -6.64 0.35
CA ALA A 92 -15.63 -6.94 -0.04
C ALA A 92 -14.75 -5.69 0.02
N LEU A 93 -13.46 -5.88 0.33
CA LEU A 93 -12.45 -4.83 0.24
C LEU A 93 -11.86 -4.83 -1.18
N VAL A 94 -11.80 -3.64 -1.79
CA VAL A 94 -11.23 -3.46 -3.12
C VAL A 94 -9.72 -3.29 -3.00
N VAL A 95 -8.97 -4.07 -3.78
CA VAL A 95 -7.51 -4.08 -3.74
C VAL A 95 -6.96 -3.13 -4.81
N GLU A 96 -6.70 -1.87 -4.46
CA GLU A 96 -6.08 -0.90 -5.39
C GLU A 96 -4.58 -1.17 -5.66
N SER A 97 -3.94 -2.05 -4.88
CA SER A 97 -2.49 -2.34 -4.95
C SER A 97 -2.13 -3.71 -4.33
N ALA A 98 -0.99 -3.89 -3.67
CA ALA A 98 -0.71 -5.12 -2.91
C ALA A 98 -1.49 -5.22 -1.57
N LYS A 99 -2.35 -4.24 -1.27
CA LYS A 99 -3.07 -4.12 0.00
C LYS A 99 -4.51 -3.63 -0.21
N THR A 100 -5.41 -4.11 0.64
CA THR A 100 -6.82 -3.69 0.75
C THR A 100 -7.02 -2.36 1.47
N CYS A 101 -6.08 -2.00 2.34
CA CYS A 101 -6.04 -0.73 3.06
C CYS A 101 -4.64 -0.11 2.92
N ARG A 102 -4.58 1.14 2.47
CA ARG A 102 -3.36 1.91 2.27
C ARG A 102 -3.17 2.87 3.42
N GLU A 103 -1.98 2.85 4.01
CA GLU A 103 -1.59 3.75 5.08
C GLU A 103 -0.58 4.77 4.56
N GLU A 104 -0.77 6.03 4.92
CA GLU A 104 0.14 7.11 4.59
C GLU A 104 0.48 7.92 5.83
N SER A 105 1.75 7.96 6.23
CA SER A 105 2.22 8.80 7.32
C SER A 105 2.76 10.13 6.80
N SER A 106 2.48 11.19 7.55
CA SER A 106 3.04 12.53 7.38
C SER A 106 3.51 13.05 8.76
N PRO A 107 4.23 14.19 8.82
CA PRO A 107 4.68 14.73 10.09
C PRO A 107 3.57 15.03 11.11
N THR A 108 2.34 15.25 10.65
CA THR A 108 1.22 15.66 11.51
C THR A 108 0.03 14.72 11.46
N ASN A 109 -0.06 13.82 10.48
CA ASN A 109 -1.24 12.98 10.27
C ASN A 109 -0.87 11.54 9.88
N LEU A 110 -1.69 10.59 10.31
CA LEU A 110 -1.78 9.25 9.72
C LEU A 110 -3.06 9.15 8.89
N THR A 111 -2.95 8.74 7.64
CA THR A 111 -4.11 8.58 6.75
C THR A 111 -4.30 7.12 6.39
N TYR A 112 -5.53 6.64 6.49
CA TYR A 112 -5.92 5.27 6.14
C TYR A 112 -6.96 5.34 5.03
N HIS A 113 -6.67 4.73 3.89
CA HIS A 113 -7.53 4.66 2.73
C HIS A 113 -7.97 3.23 2.50
N THR A 114 -9.27 3.00 2.36
CA THR A 114 -9.82 1.71 1.94
C THR A 114 -10.97 1.95 0.98
N GLN A 115 -11.20 0.98 0.09
CA GLN A 115 -12.39 0.94 -0.75
C GLN A 115 -13.19 -0.31 -0.44
N ILE A 116 -14.51 -0.17 -0.39
CA ILE A 116 -15.42 -1.27 -0.16
C ILE A 116 -16.42 -1.37 -1.30
N GLN A 117 -16.83 -2.61 -1.55
CA GLN A 117 -17.91 -2.96 -2.43
C GLN A 117 -18.98 -3.70 -1.63
N ILE A 118 -20.19 -3.16 -1.61
CA ILE A 118 -21.36 -3.79 -1.01
C ILE A 118 -22.24 -4.29 -2.15
N THR A 119 -22.56 -5.58 -2.15
CA THR A 119 -23.35 -6.22 -3.21
C THR A 119 -24.59 -6.89 -2.61
N HIS A 120 -25.73 -6.67 -3.24
CA HIS A 120 -26.98 -7.38 -2.95
C HIS A 120 -27.69 -7.70 -4.26
N ASN A 121 -27.84 -9.00 -4.55
CA ASN A 121 -28.30 -9.49 -5.84
C ASN A 121 -27.44 -8.92 -6.99
N GLN A 122 -28.03 -8.16 -7.91
CA GLN A 122 -27.33 -7.53 -9.05
C GLN A 122 -26.90 -6.08 -8.77
N ASN A 123 -27.22 -5.53 -7.60
CA ASN A 123 -26.89 -4.15 -7.25
C ASN A 123 -25.53 -4.11 -6.54
N THR A 124 -24.76 -3.06 -6.84
CA THR A 124 -23.45 -2.83 -6.24
C THR A 124 -23.29 -1.38 -5.82
N LEU A 125 -22.81 -1.17 -4.60
CA LEU A 125 -22.44 0.13 -4.05
C LEU A 125 -20.94 0.12 -3.75
N ASN A 126 -20.20 1.00 -4.43
CA ASN A 126 -18.77 1.17 -4.20
C ASN A 126 -18.52 2.46 -3.39
N LEU A 127 -17.78 2.35 -2.29
CA LEU A 127 -17.44 3.47 -1.41
C LEU A 127 -15.93 3.54 -1.20
N ALA A 128 -15.37 4.74 -1.26
CA ALA A 128 -14.03 5.04 -0.75
C ALA A 128 -14.13 5.64 0.64
N ILE A 129 -13.30 5.17 1.57
CA ILE A 129 -13.25 5.63 2.95
C ILE A 129 -11.83 6.12 3.22
N ASN A 130 -11.73 7.37 3.66
CA ASN A 130 -10.49 7.99 4.12
C ASN A 130 -10.63 8.40 5.58
N ILE A 131 -9.77 7.88 6.44
CA ILE A 131 -9.63 8.32 7.83
C ILE A 131 -8.33 9.10 7.94
N ILE A 132 -8.44 10.42 8.13
CA ILE A 132 -7.31 11.31 8.37
C ILE A 132 -7.24 11.52 9.88
N ALA A 133 -6.20 10.96 10.50
CA ALA A 133 -5.95 11.00 11.94
C ALA A 133 -4.79 11.99 12.24
N PRO A 134 -5.09 13.28 12.43
CA PRO A 134 -4.11 14.27 12.87
C PRO A 134 -3.64 13.99 14.30
N PHE A 135 -2.38 14.31 14.56
CA PHE A 135 -1.77 14.19 15.88
C PHE A 135 -0.84 15.38 16.17
N LYS A 136 -0.69 15.68 17.44
CA LYS A 136 0.26 16.67 17.97
C LYS A 136 0.83 16.14 19.28
N ASP A 137 2.13 16.29 19.48
CA ASP A 137 2.81 15.89 20.72
C ASP A 137 2.48 14.44 21.16
N SER A 138 2.45 13.51 20.19
CA SER A 138 2.08 12.09 20.39
C SER A 138 0.65 11.85 20.92
N THR A 139 -0.26 12.80 20.72
CA THR A 139 -1.69 12.66 21.04
C THR A 139 -2.51 12.94 19.79
N PHE A 140 -3.49 12.10 19.51
CA PHE A 140 -4.41 12.31 18.41
C PHE A 140 -5.38 13.45 18.69
N THR A 141 -5.69 14.21 17.66
CA THR A 141 -6.81 15.16 17.66
C THR A 141 -8.01 14.56 16.92
N ALA A 142 -9.08 15.33 16.78
CA ALA A 142 -10.30 14.84 16.14
C ALA A 142 -10.01 14.42 14.68
N PRO A 143 -10.33 13.17 14.30
CA PRO A 143 -10.10 12.70 12.94
C PRO A 143 -11.14 13.23 11.96
N THR A 144 -10.72 13.40 10.72
CA THR A 144 -11.61 13.69 9.60
C THR A 144 -11.91 12.37 8.88
N ILE A 145 -13.18 12.07 8.70
CA ILE A 145 -13.64 10.90 7.95
C ILE A 145 -14.33 11.38 6.68
N LEU A 146 -13.79 10.98 5.55
CA LEU A 146 -14.37 11.23 4.23
C LEU A 146 -14.84 9.90 3.68
N ILE A 147 -16.10 9.87 3.25
CA ILE A 147 -16.68 8.71 2.58
C ILE A 147 -17.20 9.22 1.25
N ASP A 148 -16.70 8.67 0.15
CA ASP A 148 -17.09 9.06 -1.20
C ASP A 148 -17.78 7.89 -1.89
N ARG A 149 -18.89 8.17 -2.57
CA ARG A 149 -19.49 7.22 -3.51
C ARG A 149 -18.65 7.19 -4.78
N LEU A 150 -18.19 6.00 -5.16
CA LEU A 150 -17.47 5.78 -6.40
C LEU A 150 -18.47 5.40 -7.51
N ALA A 151 -18.97 6.40 -8.23
CA ALA A 151 -19.66 6.18 -9.50
C ALA A 151 -18.64 6.09 -10.65
N THR A 152 -19.04 5.56 -11.81
CA THR A 152 -18.15 5.45 -12.98
C THR A 152 -17.47 6.76 -13.35
N HIS A 153 -18.09 7.94 -13.08
CA HIS A 153 -17.56 9.24 -13.51
C HIS A 153 -17.65 10.40 -12.47
N SER A 154 -17.95 10.17 -11.19
CA SER A 154 -17.90 11.24 -10.18
C SER A 154 -17.77 10.73 -8.75
N SER A 155 -16.85 11.31 -7.97
CA SER A 155 -16.82 11.17 -6.51
C SER A 155 -17.74 12.21 -5.87
N SER A 156 -18.72 11.76 -5.09
CA SER A 156 -19.55 12.64 -4.26
C SER A 156 -19.53 12.16 -2.81
N VAL A 157 -19.57 13.09 -1.85
CA VAL A 157 -19.69 12.75 -0.42
C VAL A 157 -20.88 11.81 -0.22
N PHE A 158 -20.62 10.67 0.40
CA PHE A 158 -21.64 9.64 0.61
C PHE A 158 -22.68 10.12 1.61
N VAL A 159 -23.91 10.23 1.10
CA VAL A 159 -25.14 10.32 1.88
C VAL A 159 -26.03 9.20 1.38
N ALA A 160 -26.48 8.33 2.29
CA ALA A 160 -27.41 7.26 1.94
C ALA A 160 -28.70 7.85 1.37
N ASN A 161 -29.16 7.31 0.24
CA ASN A 161 -30.35 7.75 -0.45
C ASN A 161 -31.36 6.59 -0.60
N GLU A 162 -32.54 6.87 -1.15
CA GLU A 162 -33.60 5.86 -1.32
C GLU A 162 -33.16 4.64 -2.14
N THR A 163 -32.28 4.83 -3.14
CA THR A 163 -31.79 3.72 -3.96
C THR A 163 -30.86 2.77 -3.20
N ASP A 164 -30.22 3.24 -2.13
CA ASP A 164 -29.32 2.42 -1.33
C ASP A 164 -30.05 1.49 -0.36
N LYS A 165 -31.35 1.68 -0.13
CA LYS A 165 -32.17 0.81 0.73
C LYS A 165 -32.16 -0.65 0.28
N VAL A 166 -31.83 -0.91 -1.00
CA VAL A 166 -31.62 -2.26 -1.50
C VAL A 166 -30.51 -3.00 -0.76
N PHE A 167 -29.55 -2.30 -0.16
CA PHE A 167 -28.46 -2.89 0.63
C PHE A 167 -28.77 -2.96 2.14
N GLY A 168 -29.96 -2.52 2.58
CA GLY A 168 -30.33 -2.41 3.99
C GLY A 168 -30.35 -0.96 4.50
N ASP A 169 -30.36 -0.80 5.83
CA ASP A 169 -30.36 0.52 6.46
C ASP A 169 -28.91 1.04 6.63
N LEU A 170 -28.50 1.88 5.68
CA LEU A 170 -27.18 2.54 5.68
C LEU A 170 -27.19 3.91 6.39
N THR A 171 -28.31 4.33 6.99
CA THR A 171 -28.43 5.69 7.57
C THR A 171 -27.48 5.92 8.73
N THR A 172 -27.11 4.86 9.46
CA THR A 172 -26.19 4.94 10.62
C THR A 172 -24.72 4.75 10.26
N PHE A 173 -24.40 4.33 9.03
CA PHE A 173 -23.05 3.91 8.64
C PHE A 173 -22.00 4.98 8.95
N THR A 174 -22.24 6.21 8.48
CA THR A 174 -21.33 7.33 8.68
C THR A 174 -21.17 7.70 10.15
N SER A 175 -22.24 7.67 10.95
CA SER A 175 -22.17 7.99 12.38
C SER A 175 -21.48 6.90 13.21
N GLU A 176 -21.71 5.63 12.88
CA GLU A 176 -21.06 4.51 13.56
C GLU A 176 -19.57 4.45 13.22
N LEU A 177 -19.20 4.70 11.96
CA LEU A 177 -17.80 4.81 11.55
C LEU A 177 -17.09 5.97 12.24
N LYS A 178 -17.76 7.14 12.38
CA LYS A 178 -17.25 8.28 13.16
C LYS A 178 -17.04 7.94 14.63
N THR A 179 -17.94 7.17 15.22
CA THR A 179 -17.82 6.75 16.62
C THR A 179 -16.66 5.76 16.80
N PHE A 180 -16.56 4.76 15.93
CA PHE A 180 -15.49 3.77 15.90
C PHE A 180 -14.10 4.41 15.74
N ALA A 181 -13.99 5.33 14.78
CA ALA A 181 -12.72 5.96 14.42
C ALA A 181 -12.40 7.21 15.25
N ASN A 182 -13.17 7.53 16.30
CA ASN A 182 -12.88 8.67 17.15
C ASN A 182 -11.59 8.45 17.96
N LEU A 183 -10.58 9.28 17.65
CA LEU A 183 -9.25 9.25 18.26
C LEU A 183 -9.00 10.45 19.19
N THR A 184 -9.99 11.29 19.43
CA THR A 184 -9.81 12.55 20.15
C THR A 184 -9.16 12.32 21.53
N ASN A 185 -8.01 12.95 21.77
CA ASN A 185 -7.21 12.84 22.99
C ASN A 185 -6.63 11.44 23.27
N ALA A 186 -6.66 10.52 22.30
CA ALA A 186 -6.05 9.21 22.44
C ALA A 186 -4.53 9.31 22.30
N PRO A 187 -3.74 8.66 23.18
CA PRO A 187 -2.29 8.63 23.04
C PRO A 187 -1.89 7.81 21.82
N PHE A 188 -0.90 8.31 21.07
CA PHE A 188 -0.33 7.63 19.92
C PHE A 188 0.54 6.45 20.36
N LYS A 189 0.15 5.23 19.97
CA LYS A 189 0.85 3.98 20.28
C LYS A 189 1.31 3.25 19.03
N ILE A 190 2.47 2.63 19.13
CA ILE A 190 3.07 1.79 18.08
C ILE A 190 3.51 0.49 18.75
N PHE A 191 3.08 -0.67 18.25
CA PHE A 191 3.33 -1.99 18.84
C PHE A 191 2.93 -2.09 20.32
N ASP A 192 1.78 -1.51 20.67
CA ASP A 192 1.24 -1.42 22.03
C ASP A 192 2.12 -0.68 23.04
N LEU A 193 3.12 0.08 22.55
CA LEU A 193 4.00 0.89 23.36
C LEU A 193 3.75 2.38 23.12
N PRO A 194 3.99 3.23 24.14
CA PRO A 194 4.09 4.67 23.93
C PRO A 194 5.12 4.98 22.84
N THR A 195 4.77 5.88 21.92
CA THR A 195 5.61 6.24 20.77
C THR A 195 7.05 6.62 21.15
N ALA A 196 7.22 7.38 22.24
CA ALA A 196 8.54 7.76 22.75
C ALA A 196 9.42 6.54 23.11
N ASN A 197 8.82 5.45 23.62
CA ASN A 197 9.55 4.23 23.96
C ASN A 197 10.02 3.49 22.70
N VAL A 198 9.16 3.41 21.67
CA VAL A 198 9.51 2.82 20.38
C VAL A 198 10.66 3.57 19.74
N TYR A 199 10.56 4.90 19.69
CA TYR A 199 11.60 5.78 19.16
C TYR A 199 12.92 5.63 19.91
N THR A 200 12.89 5.58 21.24
CA THR A 200 14.09 5.38 22.06
C THR A 200 14.77 4.03 21.77
N ARG A 201 14.00 2.94 21.67
CA ARG A 201 14.54 1.62 21.33
C ARG A 201 15.17 1.62 19.94
N LEU A 202 14.51 2.25 18.98
CA LEU A 202 15.01 2.37 17.62
C LEU A 202 16.36 3.11 17.58
N LEU A 203 16.46 4.26 18.25
CA LEU A 203 17.72 4.99 18.34
C LEU A 203 18.82 4.21 19.05
N THR A 204 18.46 3.32 19.97
CA THR A 204 19.42 2.44 20.66
C THR A 204 19.91 1.32 19.74
N HIS A 205 19.00 0.65 19.02
CA HIS A 205 19.35 -0.47 18.14
C HIS A 205 20.20 -0.03 16.94
N PHE A 206 19.96 1.18 16.45
CA PHE A 206 20.73 1.77 15.35
C PHE A 206 21.75 2.81 15.85
N ALA A 207 22.13 2.80 17.13
CA ALA A 207 23.14 3.71 17.67
C ALA A 207 24.52 3.53 17.00
N THR A 208 25.39 4.52 17.14
CA THR A 208 26.79 4.46 16.68
C THR A 208 27.49 3.20 17.20
N GLY A 209 28.12 2.44 16.31
CA GLY A 209 28.79 1.18 16.60
C GLY A 209 27.92 -0.07 16.41
N ASN A 210 26.60 0.07 16.22
CA ASN A 210 25.70 -1.04 15.97
C ASN A 210 25.53 -1.29 14.46
N THR A 211 25.54 -2.57 14.06
CA THR A 211 25.39 -2.98 12.65
C THR A 211 24.06 -3.69 12.43
N ARG A 212 22.97 -2.91 12.39
CA ARG A 212 21.62 -3.42 12.12
C ARG A 212 21.17 -3.07 10.69
N THR A 213 20.41 -3.97 10.08
CA THR A 213 19.76 -3.74 8.79
C THR A 213 18.47 -2.95 9.03
N LEU A 214 18.34 -1.82 8.34
CA LEU A 214 17.14 -0.97 8.35
C LEU A 214 16.18 -1.35 7.21
N ILE A 215 16.71 -1.83 6.08
CA ILE A 215 15.92 -2.28 4.93
C ILE A 215 16.56 -3.54 4.38
N ASP A 216 15.81 -4.63 4.24
CA ASP A 216 16.36 -5.93 3.81
C ASP A 216 16.77 -5.95 2.34
N SER A 217 16.01 -5.29 1.47
CA SER A 217 16.35 -5.08 0.06
C SER A 217 16.25 -3.59 -0.24
N PRO A 218 17.36 -2.87 -0.49
CA PRO A 218 18.67 -3.32 -0.97
C PRO A 218 19.72 -3.53 0.14
N LYS A 219 19.38 -4.13 1.29
CA LYS A 219 20.27 -4.30 2.44
C LYS A 219 20.93 -2.99 2.89
N LEU A 220 20.13 -2.06 3.39
CA LEU A 220 20.62 -0.80 3.94
C LEU A 220 20.96 -0.97 5.42
N ARG A 221 22.23 -0.78 5.80
CA ARG A 221 22.66 -0.71 7.20
C ARG A 221 23.07 0.70 7.56
N VAL A 222 22.59 1.18 8.70
CA VAL A 222 22.76 2.58 9.11
C VAL A 222 23.09 2.72 10.58
N GLU A 223 23.68 3.86 10.92
CA GLU A 223 23.68 4.41 12.27
C GLU A 223 22.79 5.66 12.30
N LEU A 224 22.01 5.81 13.37
CA LEU A 224 21.11 6.92 13.65
C LEU A 224 21.60 7.64 14.92
N ALA A 225 22.08 8.87 14.77
CA ALA A 225 22.53 9.70 15.89
C ALA A 225 21.79 11.03 15.86
N GLN A 226 20.87 11.27 16.80
CA GLN A 226 20.11 12.53 16.98
C GLN A 226 19.87 13.34 15.69
N GLY A 227 19.12 12.77 14.74
CA GLY A 227 18.75 13.42 13.47
C GLY A 227 19.78 13.29 12.33
N VAL A 228 20.95 12.73 12.60
CA VAL A 228 22.00 12.42 11.63
C VAL A 228 21.95 10.94 11.25
N LEU A 229 21.95 10.68 9.95
CA LEU A 229 22.01 9.35 9.37
C LEU A 229 23.42 9.08 8.82
N LYS A 230 24.01 7.93 9.18
CA LYS A 230 25.25 7.45 8.56
C LYS A 230 25.03 6.09 7.91
N VAL A 231 25.22 6.01 6.60
CA VAL A 231 25.13 4.74 5.87
C VAL A 231 26.43 3.95 6.05
N LYS A 232 26.30 2.70 6.52
CA LYS A 232 27.42 1.80 6.80
C LYS A 232 27.62 0.78 5.70
N GLU A 233 26.52 0.26 5.17
CA GLU A 233 26.53 -0.76 4.13
C GLU A 233 25.30 -0.59 3.25
N ILE A 234 25.47 -0.92 1.98
CA ILE A 234 24.41 -1.02 0.97
C ILE A 234 24.70 -2.25 0.11
N ALA A 235 23.67 -2.93 -0.42
CA ALA A 235 23.89 -4.11 -1.23
C ALA A 235 24.82 -3.83 -2.43
N PRO A 236 25.74 -4.76 -2.73
CA PRO A 236 26.55 -4.71 -3.95
C PRO A 236 25.63 -4.57 -5.18
N GLY A 237 25.95 -3.64 -6.07
CA GLY A 237 25.16 -3.41 -7.29
C GLY A 237 23.94 -2.52 -7.10
N TYR A 238 23.63 -2.00 -5.91
CA TYR A 238 22.47 -1.12 -5.76
C TYR A 238 22.50 0.11 -6.69
N PHE A 239 23.66 0.75 -6.80
CA PHE A 239 23.89 1.88 -7.71
C PHE A 239 24.07 1.47 -9.19
N SER A 240 24.11 0.16 -9.50
CA SER A 240 24.22 -0.34 -10.89
C SER A 240 22.89 -0.37 -11.63
N SER A 241 21.77 -0.24 -10.90
CA SER A 241 20.47 0.07 -11.49
C SER A 241 20.33 1.59 -11.59
N ASN A 242 19.54 2.12 -12.54
CA ASN A 242 19.22 3.57 -12.66
C ASN A 242 18.48 4.16 -11.42
N GLN A 243 18.51 3.49 -10.27
CA GLN A 243 17.92 3.94 -9.02
C GLN A 243 18.93 4.79 -8.24
N THR A 244 18.57 6.06 -8.02
CA THR A 244 19.37 7.00 -7.22
C THR A 244 18.76 7.15 -5.84
N PHE A 245 19.14 6.28 -4.91
CA PHE A 245 18.71 6.38 -3.51
C PHE A 245 19.12 7.70 -2.89
N LEU A 246 18.15 8.41 -2.33
CA LEU A 246 18.35 9.77 -1.81
C LEU A 246 19.10 10.66 -2.83
N ARG A 247 18.90 10.43 -4.13
CA ARG A 247 19.57 11.11 -5.25
C ARG A 247 21.10 10.93 -5.29
N CYS A 248 21.65 9.92 -4.61
CA CYS A 248 23.07 9.60 -4.63
C CYS A 248 23.43 8.55 -5.68
N ALA A 249 24.54 8.78 -6.38
CA ALA A 249 25.07 7.90 -7.42
C ALA A 249 26.10 6.87 -6.91
N ASN A 250 26.61 7.03 -5.68
CA ASN A 250 27.58 6.13 -5.08
C ASN A 250 27.58 6.25 -3.54
N LEU A 251 28.36 5.38 -2.88
CA LEU A 251 28.46 5.35 -1.41
C LEU A 251 29.06 6.63 -0.82
N GLY A 252 30.06 7.24 -1.48
CA GLY A 252 30.66 8.50 -1.01
C GLY A 252 29.68 9.67 -1.00
N CYS A 253 28.66 9.67 -1.85
CA CYS A 253 27.57 10.65 -1.76
C CYS A 253 26.72 10.48 -0.49
N LEU A 254 26.57 9.24 0.01
CA LEU A 254 25.79 8.92 1.21
C LEU A 254 26.55 9.12 2.52
N THR A 255 27.88 9.33 2.49
CA THR A 255 28.69 9.40 3.71
C THR A 255 28.58 10.72 4.47
N ASP A 256 28.05 11.77 3.84
CA ASP A 256 27.99 13.11 4.43
C ASP A 256 26.60 13.71 4.27
N GLY A 257 26.06 14.31 5.35
CA GLY A 257 24.94 15.26 5.31
C GLY A 257 23.54 14.68 5.07
N LEU A 258 23.32 13.40 5.38
CA LEU A 258 21.99 12.81 5.41
C LEU A 258 21.33 13.03 6.78
N THR A 259 20.03 13.33 6.76
CA THR A 259 19.23 13.51 7.99
C THR A 259 18.09 12.50 8.02
N TYR A 260 17.48 12.29 9.17
CA TYR A 260 16.25 11.51 9.28
C TYR A 260 15.28 12.13 10.26
N GLU A 261 14.00 11.81 10.11
CA GLU A 261 12.93 12.17 11.03
C GLU A 261 12.00 10.97 11.25
N MET A 262 11.36 10.90 12.41
CA MET A 262 10.31 9.92 12.67
C MET A 262 8.95 10.58 12.42
N GLN A 263 8.14 9.99 11.55
CA GLN A 263 6.84 10.50 11.13
C GLN A 263 5.79 9.42 11.32
N GLY A 264 5.17 9.42 12.50
CA GLY A 264 4.21 8.40 12.87
C GLY A 264 4.83 7.01 12.84
N LEU A 265 4.45 6.22 11.83
CA LEU A 265 4.89 4.84 11.67
C LEU A 265 6.14 4.69 10.78
N ASP A 266 6.65 5.79 10.24
CA ASP A 266 7.76 5.78 9.29
C ASP A 266 9.01 6.50 9.83
N ILE A 267 10.19 6.00 9.46
CA ILE A 267 11.44 6.76 9.48
C ILE A 267 11.61 7.36 8.09
N VAL A 268 11.68 8.68 8.00
CA VAL A 268 11.90 9.39 6.75
C VAL A 268 13.36 9.80 6.68
N LEU A 269 14.09 9.17 5.76
CA LEU A 269 15.47 9.49 5.45
C LEU A 269 15.49 10.61 4.42
N TYR A 270 16.40 11.56 4.57
CA TYR A 270 16.51 12.72 3.68
C TYR A 270 17.89 12.81 3.07
N SER A 271 17.91 13.11 1.77
CA SER A 271 19.13 13.48 1.07
C SER A 271 19.73 14.77 1.62
N LYS A 272 21.00 15.02 1.27
CA LYS A 272 21.53 16.39 1.25
C LYS A 272 20.62 17.30 0.43
N PRO A 273 20.48 18.59 0.79
CA PRO A 273 19.77 19.54 -0.05
C PRO A 273 20.42 19.65 -1.42
N TYR A 274 19.63 19.55 -2.49
CA TYR A 274 20.05 19.78 -3.87
C TYR A 274 19.30 20.95 -4.48
N ALA A 275 19.84 21.52 -5.56
CA ALA A 275 19.20 22.61 -6.29
C ALA A 275 17.97 22.09 -7.03
N GLY A 276 16.80 22.56 -6.61
CA GLY A 276 15.54 22.37 -7.29
C GLY A 276 15.24 23.47 -8.31
N PRO A 277 14.04 23.44 -8.92
CA PRO A 277 13.55 24.54 -9.73
C PRO A 277 13.64 25.86 -8.96
N ASN A 278 14.08 26.93 -9.63
CA ASN A 278 14.22 28.27 -9.06
C ASN A 278 15.24 28.39 -7.90
N ASN A 279 16.31 27.59 -7.90
CA ASN A 279 17.34 27.58 -6.83
C ASN A 279 16.80 27.27 -5.43
N THR A 280 15.62 26.65 -5.33
CA THR A 280 15.10 26.17 -4.05
C THR A 280 15.94 24.98 -3.57
N LYS A 281 16.27 24.93 -2.28
CA LYS A 281 16.99 23.80 -1.68
C LYS A 281 15.98 22.72 -1.32
N ILE A 282 16.02 21.58 -2.02
CA ILE A 282 15.09 20.47 -1.83
C ILE A 282 15.82 19.28 -1.23
N LYS A 283 15.16 18.54 -0.32
CA LYS A 283 15.61 17.22 0.15
C LYS A 283 14.72 16.14 -0.47
N ALA A 284 15.31 15.05 -0.95
CA ALA A 284 14.56 13.89 -1.42
C ALA A 284 14.25 12.98 -0.22
N PRO A 285 12.97 12.73 0.10
CA PRO A 285 12.61 11.82 1.18
C PRO A 285 12.65 10.36 0.69
N PHE A 286 13.04 9.45 1.57
CA PHE A 286 12.88 8.02 1.41
C PHE A 286 12.27 7.47 2.71
N LYS A 287 11.06 6.91 2.62
CA LYS A 287 10.33 6.42 3.79
C LYS A 287 10.65 4.95 4.05
N VAL A 288 10.97 4.63 5.29
CA VAL A 288 11.13 3.27 5.80
C VAL A 288 10.08 3.03 6.88
N ARG A 289 9.24 2.02 6.69
CA ARG A 289 8.23 1.65 7.69
C ARG A 289 8.92 1.08 8.95
N ILE A 290 8.53 1.55 10.12
CA ILE A 290 8.95 0.94 11.39
C ILE A 290 8.27 -0.42 11.52
N THR A 291 9.05 -1.47 11.77
CA THR A 291 8.57 -2.84 12.00
C THR A 291 8.98 -3.30 13.40
N ALA A 292 8.35 -4.35 13.90
CA ALA A 292 8.73 -4.95 15.18
C ALA A 292 10.21 -5.38 15.20
N ALA A 293 10.76 -5.83 14.06
CA ALA A 293 12.17 -6.20 13.94
C ALA A 293 13.16 -5.03 14.09
N HIS A 294 12.69 -3.78 13.89
CA HIS A 294 13.52 -2.60 14.17
C HIS A 294 13.57 -2.27 15.67
N VAL A 295 12.59 -2.74 16.44
CA VAL A 295 12.33 -2.34 17.84
C VAL A 295 12.73 -3.42 18.84
N ASN A 296 12.69 -4.69 18.44
CA ASN A 296 13.05 -5.87 19.23
C ASN A 296 14.47 -6.36 18.92
#